data_AF-A0A821XIN2-F1
#
_entry.id   AF-A0A821XIN2-F1
#
_cell.length_a   1.000
_cell.length_b   1.000
_cell.length_c   1.000
_cell.angle_alpha   90.00
_cell.angle_beta   90.00
_cell.angle_gamma   90.00
#
_symmetry.space_group_name_H-M   'P 1'
#
loop_
_entity.id
_entity.type
_entity.pdbx_description
1 polymer ?
#
loop_
_entity_poly.entity_id
_entity_poly.type
_entity_poly.pdbx_seq_one_letter_code
_entity_poly.pdbx_strand_id
1 'polypeptide(L)'
;MAGFEALCKASLNLGQELKAQADNLFCAKVNVSFEDVVTKQQENLSFLTSKLRLLQAKTVSVPPQVNETEINAEGVINDYTETVTLKLIEQQLVKNVTQSNAVKELLATPDEALEPELIERKKNILAVAAEFSDKELKLQHLYNTFKEEHSTLLQMRKEWDTVRAKLKSSQRITQNKEQSEGPLYRKLQSVVAKIEQMRWMIPKLVIAKSRHYDWASDPNSRLKVLALTRQCYTVQSFTDN
;
A
#
# COMPACT_ATOMS: atom_id res chain seq x y z
N MET A 1 8.89 84.56 -50.21
CA MET A 1 8.93 84.43 -48.73
C MET A 1 8.00 83.33 -48.21
N ALA A 2 6.71 83.28 -48.60
CA ALA A 2 5.75 82.30 -48.07
C ALA A 2 6.10 80.80 -48.31
N GLY A 3 6.67 80.46 -49.47
CA GLY A 3 7.03 79.07 -49.80
C GLY A 3 8.17 78.49 -48.93
N PHE A 4 9.13 79.31 -48.54
CA PHE A 4 10.24 78.89 -47.68
C PHE A 4 9.78 78.70 -46.23
N GLU A 5 8.88 79.55 -45.75
CA GLU A 5 8.27 79.43 -44.43
C GLU A 5 7.38 78.17 -44.33
N ALA A 6 6.65 77.83 -45.39
CA ALA A 6 5.88 76.58 -45.47
C ALA A 6 6.80 75.35 -45.45
N LEU A 7 7.96 75.40 -46.10
CA LEU A 7 8.93 74.31 -46.14
C LEU A 7 9.64 74.12 -44.78
N CYS A 8 9.96 75.22 -44.09
CA CYS A 8 10.45 75.18 -42.71
C CYS A 8 9.41 74.62 -41.73
N LYS A 9 8.13 74.97 -41.89
CA LYS A 9 7.06 74.39 -41.06
C LYS A 9 6.86 72.91 -41.35
N ALA A 10 6.94 72.50 -42.61
CA ALA A 10 6.85 71.10 -43.00
C ALA A 10 8.03 70.27 -42.45
N SER A 11 9.26 70.80 -42.48
CA SER A 11 10.43 70.08 -41.95
C SER A 11 10.41 70.00 -40.42
N LEU A 12 9.94 71.04 -39.73
CA LEU A 12 9.73 71.02 -38.28
C LEU A 12 8.64 70.02 -37.88
N ASN A 13 7.51 70.01 -38.58
CA ASN A 13 6.43 69.04 -38.33
C ASN A 13 6.90 67.61 -38.59
N LEU A 14 7.61 67.38 -39.70
CA LEU A 14 8.17 66.07 -40.01
C LEU A 14 9.18 65.62 -38.95
N GLY A 15 10.01 66.53 -38.46
CA GLY A 15 10.92 66.25 -37.34
C GLY A 15 10.18 65.90 -36.05
N GLN A 16 9.08 66.58 -35.75
CA GLN A 16 8.24 66.27 -34.59
C GLN A 16 7.49 64.95 -34.74
N GLU A 17 6.97 64.63 -35.92
CA GLU A 17 6.31 63.36 -36.24
C GLU A 17 7.29 62.19 -36.17
N LEU A 18 8.51 62.35 -36.69
CA LEU A 18 9.57 61.34 -36.58
C LEU A 18 9.97 61.11 -35.12
N LYS A 19 10.04 62.17 -34.32
CA LYS A 19 10.36 62.06 -32.89
C LYS A 19 9.23 61.37 -32.12
N ALA A 20 7.97 61.71 -32.42
CA ALA A 20 6.81 61.05 -31.82
C ALA A 20 6.69 59.57 -32.23
N GLN A 21 6.98 59.23 -33.49
CA GLN A 21 7.01 57.84 -33.95
C GLN A 21 8.19 57.05 -33.37
N ALA A 22 9.37 57.67 -33.27
CA ALA A 22 10.53 57.07 -32.61
C ALA A 22 10.23 56.83 -31.11
N ASP A 23 9.70 57.83 -30.41
CA ASP A 23 9.31 57.69 -29.00
C ASP A 23 8.24 56.61 -28.82
N ASN A 24 7.28 56.48 -29.76
CA ASN A 24 6.31 55.38 -29.72
C ASN A 24 6.92 54.00 -30.00
N LEU A 25 7.94 53.90 -30.87
CA LEU A 25 8.66 52.65 -31.13
C LEU A 25 9.57 52.24 -29.95
N PHE A 26 10.22 53.22 -29.30
CA PHE A 26 11.08 53.00 -28.13
C PHE A 26 10.29 52.85 -26.81
N CYS A 27 9.10 53.45 -26.70
CA CYS A 27 8.21 53.33 -25.54
C CYS A 27 7.15 52.23 -25.68
N ALA A 28 7.05 51.57 -26.84
CA ALA A 28 6.30 50.33 -26.95
C ALA A 28 6.95 49.29 -26.04
N LYS A 29 6.43 49.18 -24.81
CA LYS A 29 6.78 48.11 -23.88
C LYS A 29 6.53 46.79 -24.60
N VAL A 30 7.60 46.17 -25.09
CA VAL A 30 7.58 44.79 -25.55
C VAL A 30 7.30 43.96 -24.30
N ASN A 31 6.02 43.75 -24.01
CA ASN A 31 5.58 42.78 -23.03
C ASN A 31 6.21 41.46 -23.44
N VAL A 32 7.16 40.98 -22.62
CA VAL A 32 7.88 39.70 -22.67
C VAL A 32 7.91 39.11 -24.07
N SER A 33 9.05 39.25 -24.76
CA SER A 33 9.20 38.70 -26.11
C SER A 33 8.80 37.22 -26.13
N PHE A 34 8.18 36.76 -27.22
CA PHE A 34 7.82 35.35 -27.37
C PHE A 34 9.03 34.43 -27.12
N GLU A 35 10.22 34.89 -27.52
CA GLU A 35 11.50 34.23 -27.30
C GLU A 35 11.83 34.07 -25.79
N ASP A 36 11.56 35.08 -24.96
CA ASP A 36 11.73 35.00 -23.51
C ASP A 36 10.76 34.00 -22.84
N VAL A 37 9.54 33.86 -23.38
CA VAL A 37 8.58 32.86 -22.89
C VAL A 37 9.02 31.45 -23.27
N VAL A 38 9.47 31.26 -24.51
CA VAL A 38 9.93 29.96 -25.02
C VAL A 38 11.19 29.50 -24.30
N THR A 39 12.16 30.38 -24.11
CA THR A 39 13.40 30.08 -23.38
C THR A 39 13.12 29.67 -21.93
N LYS A 40 12.25 30.39 -21.20
CA LYS A 40 11.81 30.00 -19.86
C LYS A 40 11.08 28.66 -19.82
N GLN A 41 10.24 28.36 -20.81
CA GLN A 41 9.59 27.05 -20.90
C GLN A 41 10.60 25.94 -21.19
N GLN A 42 11.61 26.19 -22.02
CA GLN A 42 12.68 25.24 -22.32
C GLN A 42 13.58 24.97 -21.11
N GLU A 43 13.89 25.99 -20.31
CA GLU A 43 14.57 25.86 -19.03
C GLU A 43 13.73 25.05 -18.01
N ASN A 44 12.43 25.33 -17.92
CA ASN A 44 11.54 24.57 -17.04
C ASN A 44 11.42 23.11 -17.47
N LEU A 45 11.33 22.83 -18.78
CA LEU A 45 11.30 21.47 -19.30
C LEU A 45 12.61 20.72 -19.05
N SER A 46 13.76 21.37 -19.23
CA SER A 46 15.06 20.75 -18.94
C SER A 46 15.22 20.46 -17.45
N PHE A 47 14.80 21.39 -16.58
CA PHE A 47 14.76 21.20 -15.13
C PHE A 47 13.86 20.02 -14.73
N LEU A 48 12.61 19.98 -15.23
CA LEU A 48 11.69 18.87 -14.93
C LEU A 48 12.19 17.53 -15.45
N THR A 49 12.80 17.51 -16.63
CA THR A 49 13.39 16.30 -17.21
C THR A 49 14.56 15.78 -16.37
N SER A 50 15.41 16.68 -15.87
CA SER A 50 16.51 16.32 -14.96
C SER A 50 15.99 15.74 -13.64
N LYS A 51 14.92 16.32 -13.08
CA LYS A 51 14.26 15.83 -11.86
C LYS A 51 13.61 14.46 -12.08
N LEU A 52 13.01 14.24 -13.25
CA LEU A 52 12.44 12.94 -13.63
C LEU A 52 13.55 11.88 -13.71
N ARG A 53 14.67 12.18 -14.35
CA ARG A 53 15.85 11.29 -14.38
C ARG A 53 16.37 10.98 -12.98
N LEU A 54 16.44 11.96 -12.08
CA LEU A 54 16.87 11.73 -10.69
C LEU A 54 15.87 10.86 -9.92
N LEU A 55 14.57 11.03 -10.13
CA LEU A 55 13.54 10.18 -9.49
C LEU A 55 13.61 8.74 -10.01
N GLN A 56 13.80 8.56 -11.32
CA GLN A 56 14.01 7.23 -11.93
C GLN A 56 15.33 6.61 -11.47
N ALA A 57 16.41 7.39 -11.38
CA ALA A 57 17.67 6.93 -10.84
C ALA A 57 17.53 6.52 -9.37
N LYS A 58 16.76 7.26 -8.56
CA LYS A 58 16.47 6.90 -7.15
C LYS A 58 15.69 5.59 -6.99
N THR A 59 14.85 5.23 -7.96
CA THR A 59 14.20 3.90 -7.97
C THR A 59 15.15 2.76 -8.36
N VAL A 60 16.26 3.06 -9.05
CA VAL A 60 17.29 2.09 -9.43
C VAL A 60 18.44 2.05 -8.41
N SER A 61 18.73 3.16 -7.74
CA SER A 61 19.74 3.30 -6.69
C SER A 61 19.11 3.13 -5.30
N VAL A 62 18.60 1.94 -5.00
CA VAL A 62 18.73 1.47 -3.62
C VAL A 62 20.23 1.22 -3.48
N PRO A 63 20.99 2.00 -2.68
CA PRO A 63 22.42 1.77 -2.57
C PRO A 63 22.63 0.34 -2.07
N PRO A 64 23.57 -0.45 -2.63
CA PRO A 64 24.15 -1.53 -1.87
C PRO A 64 24.81 -0.84 -0.69
N GLN A 65 24.16 -0.90 0.48
CA GLN A 65 24.83 -0.53 1.72
C GLN A 65 26.14 -1.33 1.71
N VAL A 66 27.25 -0.62 1.66
CA VAL A 66 28.53 -1.17 2.04
C VAL A 66 28.30 -1.60 3.48
N ASN A 67 28.07 -2.89 3.67
CA ASN A 67 28.13 -3.51 4.98
C ASN A 67 29.60 -3.41 5.39
N GLU A 68 30.00 -2.24 5.90
CA GLU A 68 31.00 -2.20 6.95
C GLU A 68 30.51 -3.26 7.93
N THR A 69 31.25 -4.35 8.03
CA THR A 69 31.02 -5.36 9.06
C THR A 69 31.29 -4.67 10.39
N GLU A 70 30.33 -3.91 10.89
CA GLU A 70 30.03 -3.89 12.30
C GLU A 70 30.04 -5.37 12.67
N ILE A 71 31.02 -5.79 13.46
CA ILE A 71 30.93 -7.08 14.11
C ILE A 71 29.61 -6.99 14.85
N ASN A 72 28.58 -7.63 14.30
CA ASN A 72 27.21 -7.53 14.76
C ASN A 72 27.24 -7.99 16.22
N ALA A 73 27.41 -7.08 17.18
CA ALA A 73 27.44 -7.42 18.59
C ALA A 73 26.12 -8.11 18.95
N GLU A 74 25.03 -7.65 18.34
CA GLU A 74 23.72 -8.29 18.37
C GLU A 74 23.69 -9.66 17.69
N GLY A 75 24.44 -9.86 16.60
CA GLY A 75 24.57 -11.16 15.93
C GLY A 75 25.35 -12.16 16.77
N VAL A 76 26.47 -11.75 17.37
CA VAL A 76 27.26 -12.57 18.29
C VAL A 76 26.45 -12.89 19.56
N ILE A 77 25.72 -11.92 20.11
CA ILE A 77 24.79 -12.14 21.23
C ILE A 77 23.69 -13.12 20.82
N ASN A 78 23.10 -12.96 19.63
CA ASN A 78 22.08 -13.87 19.12
C ASN A 78 22.64 -15.29 18.96
N ASP A 79 23.81 -15.46 18.36
CA ASP A 79 24.48 -16.77 18.22
C ASP A 79 24.77 -17.40 19.60
N TYR A 80 25.19 -16.61 20.59
CA TYR A 80 25.33 -17.08 21.97
C TYR A 80 23.98 -17.44 22.61
N THR A 81 22.92 -16.68 22.37
CA THR A 81 21.58 -17.03 22.88
C THR A 81 21.01 -18.26 22.19
N GLU A 82 21.25 -18.43 20.89
CA GLU A 82 20.84 -19.61 20.12
C GLU A 82 21.59 -20.85 20.61
N THR A 83 22.90 -20.76 20.83
CA THR A 83 23.68 -21.87 21.39
C THR A 83 23.30 -22.20 22.84
N VAL A 84 22.98 -21.20 23.67
CA VAL A 84 22.51 -21.42 25.04
C VAL A 84 21.12 -22.05 25.05
N THR A 85 20.19 -21.57 24.21
CA THR A 85 18.85 -22.15 24.09
C THR A 85 18.90 -23.57 23.53
N LEU A 86 19.75 -23.85 22.54
CA LEU A 86 20.02 -25.21 22.05
C LEU A 86 20.52 -26.11 23.16
N LYS A 87 21.54 -25.70 23.93
CA LYS A 87 22.05 -26.51 25.06
C LYS A 87 21.00 -26.72 26.15
N LEU A 88 20.15 -25.73 26.40
CA LEU A 88 19.06 -25.85 27.36
C LEU A 88 17.98 -26.84 26.88
N ILE A 89 17.65 -26.80 25.59
CA ILE A 89 16.77 -27.77 24.94
C ILE A 89 17.39 -29.17 24.99
N GLU A 90 18.68 -29.33 24.66
CA GLU A 90 19.40 -30.60 24.74
C GLU A 90 19.39 -31.17 26.16
N GLN A 91 19.72 -30.37 27.18
CA GLN A 91 19.68 -30.81 28.57
C GLN A 91 18.27 -31.22 28.99
N GLN A 92 17.25 -30.48 28.57
CA GLN A 92 15.86 -30.83 28.86
C GLN A 92 15.45 -32.11 28.14
N LEU A 93 15.92 -32.32 26.90
CA LEU A 93 15.66 -33.51 26.10
C LEU A 93 16.31 -34.74 26.74
N VAL A 94 17.57 -34.65 27.18
CA VAL A 94 18.27 -35.72 27.92
C VAL A 94 17.55 -36.06 29.22
N LYS A 95 17.12 -35.07 30.00
CA LYS A 95 16.30 -35.29 31.22
C LYS A 95 14.99 -35.98 30.89
N ASN A 96 14.27 -35.52 29.86
CA ASN A 96 13.01 -36.14 29.44
C ASN A 96 13.21 -37.58 28.94
N VAL A 97 14.30 -37.87 28.22
CA VAL A 97 14.61 -39.22 27.72
C VAL A 97 14.96 -40.16 28.88
N THR A 98 15.79 -39.72 29.83
CA THR A 98 16.13 -40.53 31.02
C THR A 98 14.91 -40.80 31.90
N GLN A 99 14.05 -39.79 32.11
CA GLN A 99 12.77 -39.95 32.81
C GLN A 99 11.80 -40.86 32.05
N SER A 100 11.72 -40.73 30.72
CA SER A 100 10.89 -41.59 29.88
C SER A 100 11.35 -43.05 29.91
N ASN A 101 12.67 -43.28 29.90
CA ASN A 101 13.24 -44.63 30.02
C ASN A 101 12.95 -45.23 31.40
N ALA A 102 13.09 -44.46 32.50
CA ALA A 102 12.71 -44.93 33.83
C ALA A 102 11.21 -45.25 33.94
N VAL A 103 10.33 -44.45 33.32
CA VAL A 103 8.89 -44.72 33.25
C VAL A 103 8.59 -45.96 32.40
N LYS A 104 9.31 -46.17 31.29
CA LYS A 104 9.19 -47.38 30.46
C LYS A 104 9.65 -48.63 31.22
N GLU A 105 10.73 -48.55 31.98
CA GLU A 105 11.20 -49.64 32.82
C GLU A 105 10.17 -50.00 33.90
N LEU A 106 9.58 -48.99 34.57
CA LEU A 106 8.49 -49.18 35.54
C LEU A 106 7.21 -49.79 34.92
N LEU A 107 6.89 -49.42 33.68
CA LEU A 107 5.75 -49.98 32.95
C LEU A 107 6.01 -51.43 32.50
N ALA A 108 7.25 -51.76 32.13
CA ALA A 108 7.66 -53.08 31.66
C ALA A 108 7.82 -54.12 32.79
N THR A 109 8.15 -53.68 34.01
CA THR A 109 8.23 -54.58 35.17
C THR A 109 6.85 -55.09 35.59
N PRO A 110 6.69 -56.42 35.81
CA PRO A 110 5.43 -57.02 36.24
C PRO A 110 5.11 -56.67 37.70
N ASP A 111 3.83 -56.45 38.00
CA ASP A 111 3.33 -55.87 39.26
C ASP A 111 3.66 -56.69 40.52
N GLU A 112 4.05 -57.96 40.38
CA GLU A 112 4.39 -58.89 41.47
C GLU A 112 5.75 -58.57 42.14
N ALA A 113 6.62 -57.81 41.48
CA ALA A 113 7.96 -57.48 41.97
C ALA A 113 8.13 -56.02 42.43
N LEU A 114 7.06 -55.21 42.41
CA LEU A 114 7.11 -53.79 42.75
C LEU A 114 6.60 -53.51 44.17
N GLU A 115 7.21 -52.52 44.80
CA GLU A 115 6.71 -51.93 46.05
C GLU A 115 5.33 -51.28 45.83
N PRO A 116 4.43 -51.29 46.84
CA PRO A 116 3.06 -50.79 46.70
C PRO A 116 2.99 -49.32 46.24
N GLU A 117 3.95 -48.48 46.64
CA GLU A 117 4.04 -47.07 46.20
C GLU A 117 4.31 -46.93 44.69
N LEU A 118 5.07 -47.86 44.09
CA LEU A 118 5.38 -47.85 42.66
C LEU A 118 4.20 -48.35 41.82
N ILE A 119 3.35 -49.21 42.38
CA ILE A 119 2.10 -49.67 41.77
C ILE A 119 1.09 -48.53 41.66
N GLU A 120 0.95 -47.70 42.72
CA GLU A 120 0.11 -46.50 42.67
C GLU A 120 0.61 -45.49 41.63
N ARG A 121 1.93 -45.26 41.57
CA ARG A 121 2.54 -44.40 40.55
C ARG A 121 2.30 -44.95 39.14
N LYS A 122 2.42 -46.26 38.92
CA LYS A 122 2.13 -46.92 37.64
C LYS A 122 0.67 -46.73 37.22
N LYS A 123 -0.28 -46.90 38.14
CA LYS A 123 -1.72 -46.68 37.87
C LYS A 123 -2.02 -45.21 37.54
N ASN A 124 -1.43 -44.27 38.25
CA ASN A 124 -1.58 -42.84 37.97
C ASN A 124 -0.99 -42.45 36.61
N ILE A 125 0.18 -42.99 36.26
CA ILE A 125 0.80 -42.78 34.95
C ILE A 125 -0.08 -43.33 33.83
N LEU A 126 -0.67 -44.53 34.01
CA LEU A 126 -1.58 -45.11 33.02
C LEU A 126 -2.87 -44.29 32.86
N ALA A 127 -3.44 -43.78 33.96
CA ALA A 127 -4.62 -42.92 33.91
C ALA A 127 -4.33 -41.60 33.15
N VAL A 128 -3.21 -40.94 33.44
CA VAL A 128 -2.79 -39.72 32.74
C VAL A 128 -2.46 -40.00 31.27
N ALA A 129 -1.84 -41.14 30.96
CA ALA A 129 -1.57 -41.55 29.58
C ALA A 129 -2.86 -41.79 28.79
N ALA A 130 -3.88 -42.39 29.40
CA ALA A 130 -5.20 -42.56 28.79
C ALA A 130 -5.84 -41.19 28.50
N GLU A 131 -5.86 -40.27 29.47
CA GLU A 131 -6.36 -38.91 29.27
C GLU A 131 -5.61 -38.14 28.17
N PHE A 132 -4.30 -38.34 28.07
CA PHE A 132 -3.48 -37.73 27.03
C PHE A 132 -3.82 -38.30 25.66
N SER A 133 -3.98 -39.62 25.55
CA SER A 133 -4.39 -40.27 24.30
C SER A 133 -5.76 -39.78 23.81
N ASP A 134 -6.73 -39.58 24.73
CA ASP A 134 -8.02 -38.98 24.41
C ASP A 134 -7.89 -37.55 23.88
N LYS A 135 -7.00 -36.75 24.48
CA LYS A 135 -6.73 -35.38 24.02
C LYS A 135 -6.03 -35.36 22.67
N GLU A 136 -5.10 -36.28 22.41
CA GLU A 136 -4.44 -36.45 21.11
C GLU A 136 -5.45 -36.83 20.02
N LEU A 137 -6.36 -37.77 20.29
CA LEU A 137 -7.42 -38.14 19.37
C LEU A 137 -8.35 -36.95 19.06
N LYS A 138 -8.72 -36.16 20.07
CA LYS A 138 -9.48 -34.91 19.88
C LYS A 138 -8.73 -33.90 19.03
N LEU A 139 -7.42 -33.74 19.26
CA LEU A 139 -6.59 -32.81 18.50
C LEU A 139 -6.46 -33.25 17.03
N GLN A 140 -6.23 -34.55 16.78
CA GLN A 140 -6.21 -35.10 15.44
C GLN A 140 -7.54 -34.91 14.71
N HIS A 141 -8.66 -35.13 15.40
CA HIS A 141 -9.98 -34.85 14.85
C HIS A 141 -10.14 -33.37 14.46
N LEU A 142 -9.79 -32.44 15.36
CA LEU A 142 -9.86 -31.00 15.07
C LEU A 142 -8.92 -30.57 13.93
N TYR A 143 -7.74 -31.18 13.82
CA TYR A 143 -6.83 -30.91 12.73
C TYR A 143 -7.37 -31.38 11.38
N ASN A 144 -8.00 -32.55 11.35
CA ASN A 144 -8.64 -33.08 10.16
C ASN A 144 -9.82 -32.20 9.72
N THR A 145 -10.70 -31.79 10.65
CA THR A 145 -11.81 -30.88 10.32
C THR A 145 -11.30 -29.52 9.85
N PHE A 146 -10.25 -28.97 10.48
CA PHE A 146 -9.62 -27.73 10.01
C PHE A 146 -9.08 -27.86 8.57
N LYS A 147 -8.43 -28.98 8.25
CA LYS A 147 -7.90 -29.24 6.91
C LYS A 147 -9.02 -29.34 5.87
N GLU A 148 -10.12 -30.01 6.21
CA GLU A 148 -11.31 -30.09 5.36
C GLU A 148 -11.90 -28.70 5.09
N GLU A 149 -12.16 -27.91 6.13
CA GLU A 149 -12.68 -26.53 6.00
C GLU A 149 -11.73 -25.61 5.23
N HIS A 150 -10.42 -25.76 5.42
CA HIS A 150 -9.45 -25.00 4.64
C HIS A 150 -9.54 -25.36 3.14
N SER A 151 -9.75 -26.65 2.83
CA SER A 151 -9.89 -27.10 1.45
C SER A 151 -11.19 -26.61 0.79
N THR A 152 -12.30 -26.56 1.53
CA THR A 152 -13.59 -26.02 1.04
C THR A 152 -13.48 -24.53 0.78
N LEU A 153 -12.84 -23.76 1.68
CA LEU A 153 -12.59 -22.33 1.48
C LEU A 153 -11.70 -22.05 0.26
N LEU A 154 -10.69 -22.88 0.02
CA LEU A 154 -9.84 -22.76 -1.17
C LEU A 154 -10.62 -23.06 -2.45
N GLN A 155 -11.52 -24.05 -2.44
CA GLN A 155 -12.39 -24.34 -3.57
C GLN A 155 -13.36 -23.18 -3.84
N MET A 156 -14.03 -22.68 -2.81
CA MET A 156 -14.90 -21.50 -2.89
C MET A 156 -14.14 -20.31 -3.48
N ARG A 157 -12.92 -20.03 -2.99
CA ARG A 157 -12.10 -18.93 -3.52
C ARG A 157 -11.82 -19.10 -5.02
N LYS A 158 -11.48 -20.30 -5.46
CA LYS A 158 -11.28 -20.59 -6.89
C LYS A 158 -12.55 -20.35 -7.69
N GLU A 159 -13.71 -20.80 -7.19
CA GLU A 159 -15.00 -20.55 -7.82
C GLU A 159 -15.29 -19.06 -7.94
N TRP A 160 -15.11 -18.30 -6.86
CA TRP A 160 -15.22 -16.84 -6.85
C TRP A 160 -14.29 -16.17 -7.87
N ASP A 161 -13.03 -16.62 -7.95
CA ASP A 161 -12.08 -16.11 -8.92
C ASP A 161 -12.51 -16.43 -10.36
N THR A 162 -13.07 -17.62 -10.62
CA THR A 162 -13.62 -17.96 -11.94
C THR A 162 -14.84 -17.13 -12.31
N VAL A 163 -15.76 -16.89 -11.37
CA VAL A 163 -16.95 -16.05 -11.57
C VAL A 163 -16.51 -14.61 -11.82
N ARG A 164 -15.55 -14.11 -11.06
CA ARG A 164 -14.96 -12.78 -11.25
C ARG A 164 -14.29 -12.65 -12.62
N ALA A 165 -13.57 -13.68 -13.07
CA ALA A 165 -12.96 -13.70 -14.39
C ALA A 165 -14.03 -13.69 -15.50
N LYS A 166 -15.10 -14.48 -15.36
CA LYS A 166 -16.25 -14.50 -16.29
C LYS A 166 -16.97 -13.15 -16.35
N LEU A 167 -17.14 -12.47 -15.21
CA LEU A 167 -17.74 -11.13 -15.16
C LEU A 167 -16.85 -10.08 -15.81
N LYS A 168 -15.53 -10.15 -15.60
CA LYS A 168 -14.58 -9.25 -16.29
C LYS A 168 -14.57 -9.49 -17.80
N SER A 169 -14.64 -10.74 -18.24
CA SER A 169 -14.69 -11.04 -19.67
C SER A 169 -16.03 -10.63 -20.29
N SER A 170 -17.16 -10.85 -19.61
CA SER A 170 -18.46 -10.38 -20.10
C SER A 170 -18.54 -8.85 -20.16
N GLN A 171 -17.94 -8.14 -19.20
CA GLN A 171 -17.84 -6.67 -19.21
C GLN A 171 -16.96 -6.16 -20.36
N ARG A 172 -15.87 -6.85 -20.70
CA ARG A 172 -15.05 -6.52 -21.88
C ARG A 172 -15.79 -6.75 -23.19
N ILE A 173 -16.64 -7.77 -23.26
CA ILE A 173 -17.47 -8.05 -24.45
C ILE A 173 -18.55 -6.97 -24.63
N THR A 174 -19.09 -6.40 -23.55
CA THR A 174 -20.04 -5.28 -23.61
C THR A 174 -19.38 -3.92 -23.90
N GLN A 175 -18.13 -3.71 -23.47
CA GLN A 175 -17.40 -2.45 -23.69
C GLN A 175 -16.78 -2.28 -25.09
N ASN A 176 -16.76 -3.34 -25.91
CA ASN A 176 -16.14 -3.34 -27.24
C ASN A 176 -17.08 -2.95 -28.40
N LYS A 177 -18.28 -2.44 -28.14
CA LYS A 177 -19.17 -1.93 -29.19
C LYS A 177 -19.51 -0.45 -28.96
N GLU A 178 -18.71 0.40 -29.61
CA GLU A 178 -19.12 1.68 -30.22
C GLU A 178 -19.34 2.95 -29.38
N GLN A 179 -19.21 2.98 -28.05
CA GLN A 179 -19.46 4.23 -27.27
C GLN A 179 -18.32 4.76 -26.36
N SER A 180 -17.19 4.05 -26.25
CA SER A 180 -16.20 4.27 -25.17
C SER A 180 -14.93 5.06 -25.55
N GLU A 181 -14.88 5.70 -26.73
CA GLU A 181 -13.68 6.45 -27.20
C GLU A 181 -13.91 7.93 -27.52
N GLY A 182 -15.04 8.52 -27.10
CA GLY A 182 -15.27 9.96 -27.28
C GLY A 182 -14.40 10.84 -26.35
N PRO A 183 -14.01 12.07 -26.75
CA PRO A 183 -13.33 13.03 -25.87
C PRO A 183 -14.18 13.39 -24.65
N LEU A 184 -15.52 13.35 -24.78
CA LEU A 184 -16.47 13.52 -23.67
C LEU A 184 -16.44 12.35 -22.69
N TYR A 185 -16.35 11.11 -23.19
CA TYR A 185 -16.22 9.92 -22.35
C TYR A 185 -14.90 9.94 -21.55
N ARG A 186 -13.79 10.37 -22.17
CA ARG A 186 -12.51 10.57 -21.46
C ARG A 186 -12.60 11.65 -20.39
N LYS A 187 -13.30 12.76 -20.67
CA LYS A 187 -13.55 13.81 -19.66
C LYS A 187 -14.40 13.28 -18.52
N LEU A 188 -15.49 12.57 -18.81
CA LEU A 188 -16.35 11.96 -17.80
C LEU A 188 -15.58 10.94 -16.96
N GLN A 189 -14.76 10.09 -17.57
CA GLN A 189 -13.88 9.15 -16.88
C GLN A 189 -12.88 9.87 -15.96
N SER A 190 -12.30 10.98 -16.41
CA SER A 190 -11.39 11.79 -15.57
C SER A 190 -12.10 12.43 -14.37
N VAL A 191 -13.35 12.84 -14.55
CA VAL A 191 -14.19 13.40 -13.48
C VAL A 191 -14.57 12.31 -12.48
N VAL A 192 -15.02 11.15 -12.96
CA VAL A 192 -15.34 9.98 -12.12
C VAL A 192 -14.12 9.53 -11.33
N ALA A 193 -12.94 9.48 -11.97
CA ALA A 193 -11.68 9.15 -11.28
C ALA A 193 -11.34 10.13 -10.15
N LYS A 194 -11.57 11.44 -10.35
CA LYS A 194 -11.39 12.45 -9.30
C LYS A 194 -12.42 12.32 -8.18
N ILE A 195 -13.68 12.05 -8.52
CA ILE A 195 -14.75 11.82 -7.52
C ILE A 195 -14.42 10.59 -6.67
N GLU A 196 -13.94 9.52 -7.28
CA GLU A 196 -13.48 8.33 -6.57
C GLU A 196 -12.26 8.63 -5.68
N GLN A 197 -11.26 9.37 -6.17
CA GLN A 197 -10.14 9.80 -5.32
C GLN A 197 -10.61 10.61 -4.10
N MET A 198 -11.55 11.54 -4.29
CA MET A 198 -12.16 12.29 -3.18
C MET A 198 -12.88 11.36 -2.21
N ARG A 199 -13.63 10.38 -2.72
CA ARG A 199 -14.30 9.35 -1.91
C ARG A 199 -13.33 8.58 -1.02
N TRP A 200 -12.16 8.21 -1.53
CA TRP A 200 -11.12 7.52 -0.75
C TRP A 200 -10.41 8.41 0.27
N MET A 201 -10.40 9.73 0.07
CA MET A 201 -9.79 10.67 1.02
C MET A 201 -10.72 11.02 2.19
N ILE A 202 -12.04 11.00 1.99
CA ILE A 202 -13.03 11.34 3.04
C ILE A 202 -12.84 10.51 4.33
N PRO A 203 -12.69 9.17 4.31
CA PRO A 203 -12.50 8.38 5.52
C PRO A 203 -11.18 8.71 6.21
N LYS A 204 -10.11 8.93 5.42
CA LYS A 204 -8.79 9.32 5.94
C LYS A 204 -8.86 10.67 6.66
N LEU A 205 -9.63 11.63 6.13
CA LEU A 205 -9.83 12.95 6.75
C LEU A 205 -10.69 12.87 8.03
N VAL A 206 -11.74 12.05 8.02
CA VAL A 206 -12.59 11.80 9.20
C VAL A 206 -11.77 11.15 10.32
N ILE A 207 -10.89 10.21 9.98
CA ILE A 207 -10.01 9.51 10.94
C ILE A 207 -8.87 10.43 11.40
N ALA A 208 -8.22 11.20 10.51
CA ALA A 208 -7.10 12.07 10.90
C ALA A 208 -7.51 13.20 11.85
N LYS A 209 -8.74 13.72 11.74
CA LYS A 209 -9.29 14.75 12.64
C LYS A 209 -9.88 14.17 13.95
N SER A 210 -9.67 12.89 14.27
CA SER A 210 -10.33 12.24 15.42
C SER A 210 -9.56 12.29 16.74
N ARG A 211 -8.32 12.81 16.79
CA ARG A 211 -7.51 12.79 18.04
C ARG A 211 -8.18 13.42 19.26
N HIS A 212 -9.13 14.34 19.09
CA HIS A 212 -9.89 14.98 20.17
C HIS A 212 -11.41 14.96 19.94
N TYR A 213 -11.91 14.04 19.09
CA TYR A 213 -13.34 13.95 18.82
C TYR A 213 -13.99 12.88 19.69
N ASP A 214 -14.90 13.30 20.56
CA ASP A 214 -15.67 12.38 21.37
C ASP A 214 -16.84 11.81 20.56
N TRP A 215 -16.66 10.58 20.09
CA TRP A 215 -17.67 9.82 19.35
C TRP A 215 -18.96 9.58 20.14
N ALA A 216 -18.92 9.68 21.47
CA ALA A 216 -20.10 9.55 22.32
C ALA A 216 -20.99 10.80 22.26
N SER A 217 -20.42 11.98 21.98
CA SER A 217 -21.12 13.26 22.00
C SER A 217 -21.87 13.59 20.69
N ASP A 218 -21.34 13.18 19.53
CA ASP A 218 -21.99 13.36 18.22
C ASP A 218 -21.64 12.20 17.26
N PRO A 219 -22.35 11.07 17.34
CA PRO A 219 -22.12 9.94 16.44
C PRO A 219 -22.61 10.24 15.01
N ASN A 220 -23.58 11.14 14.84
CA ASN A 220 -24.34 11.23 13.60
C ASN A 220 -23.67 12.07 12.51
N SER A 221 -22.92 13.13 12.86
CA SER A 221 -22.29 14.00 11.86
C SER A 221 -21.22 13.27 11.04
N ARG A 222 -20.33 12.50 11.70
CA ARG A 222 -19.26 11.73 11.03
C ARG A 222 -19.78 10.48 10.32
N LEU A 223 -20.81 9.82 10.86
CA LEU A 223 -21.45 8.68 10.20
C LEU A 223 -22.14 9.09 8.89
N LYS A 224 -22.75 10.29 8.82
CA LYS A 224 -23.30 10.84 7.58
C LYS A 224 -22.22 11.10 6.54
N VAL A 225 -21.06 11.62 6.95
CA VAL A 225 -19.92 11.84 6.05
C VAL A 225 -19.32 10.52 5.55
N LEU A 226 -19.25 9.50 6.41
CA LEU A 226 -18.84 8.15 6.01
C LEU A 226 -19.90 7.46 5.13
N ALA A 227 -21.18 7.79 5.27
CA ALA A 227 -22.23 7.26 4.41
C ALA A 227 -22.00 7.67 2.93
N LEU A 228 -21.45 8.87 2.68
CA LEU A 228 -21.07 9.32 1.34
C LEU A 228 -20.00 8.43 0.67
N THR A 229 -19.24 7.66 1.45
CA THR A 229 -18.23 6.74 0.89
C THR A 229 -18.77 5.38 0.47
N ARG A 230 -20.00 5.06 0.86
CA ARG A 230 -20.62 3.76 0.56
C ARG A 230 -21.02 3.61 -0.91
N GLN A 231 -21.30 4.73 -1.60
CA GLN A 231 -21.65 4.71 -3.02
C GLN A 231 -20.38 4.71 -3.88
N CYS A 232 -20.23 3.68 -4.72
CA CYS A 232 -19.21 3.65 -5.76
C CYS A 232 -19.74 4.37 -6.99
N TYR A 233 -18.98 5.32 -7.51
CA TYR A 233 -19.29 6.06 -8.72
C TYR A 233 -18.59 5.41 -9.90
N THR A 234 -19.35 5.02 -10.92
CA THR A 234 -18.83 4.50 -12.19
C THR A 234 -19.27 5.42 -13.32
N VAL A 235 -18.63 5.32 -14.49
CA VAL A 235 -19.07 6.12 -15.64
C VAL A 235 -20.53 5.79 -16.00
N GLN A 236 -20.92 4.53 -15.84
CA GLN A 236 -22.28 4.03 -16.05
C GLN A 236 -23.31 4.66 -15.10
N SER A 237 -22.95 4.90 -13.83
CA SER A 237 -23.88 5.55 -12.88
C SER A 237 -24.27 6.98 -13.24
N PHE A 238 -23.58 7.60 -14.21
CA PHE A 238 -23.91 8.93 -14.72
C PHE A 238 -24.52 8.93 -16.13
N THR A 239 -24.45 7.80 -16.84
CA THR A 239 -25.05 7.66 -18.18
C THR A 239 -26.40 6.97 -18.17
N ASP A 240 -26.72 6.23 -17.11
CA ASP A 240 -27.93 5.41 -17.01
C ASP A 240 -29.14 6.16 -16.37
N ASN A 241 -29.14 7.50 -16.42
CA ASN A 241 -30.27 8.37 -16.02
C ASN A 241 -31.02 8.91 -17.23
#